data_AF-A0A229UHH8-F1
#
_entry.id   AF-A0A229UHH8-F1
#
_cell.length_a   1.000
_cell.length_b   1.000
_cell.length_c   1.000
_cell.angle_alpha   90.00
_cell.angle_beta   90.00
_cell.angle_gamma   90.00
#
_symmetry.space_group_name_H-M   'P 1'
#
loop_
_entity.id
_entity.type
_entity.pdbx_description
1 polymer ?
#
loop_
_entity_poly.entity_id
_entity_poly.type
_entity_poly.pdbx_seq_one_letter_code
_entity_poly.pdbx_strand_id
1 'polypeptide(L)'
;MRTRRWLGYAVAAVMTLSAVPAGVASVPQQAYACSKGEITTPEYDYSTASHVFYGMVNKVENVYFNGQMYRMATFVVDAKLKGEYVRTVLTRPDSDQCGMAFEAGRSYLVYANNRLGPPSASVFDVFSGDEAARRLEQAQSLIASVPVPEPGEQRVTLYPGTDATITLDGQQAPVKPGSLFYKNILYVPLTFFRDTLGYVTVWNAEANRYDILLRSEWAGIAAQGDQAQSAFKADSKGIPAGTEPFEATVTYSNVQARVDGGKYAPEHLPFTYDGVVFVPLRETAEKLGIQVTWDPGSYTAMLKDIRPIHPMDHPVLVMKLSSDTDGVPDLIVDRIENDQATYRVDRKLQYGEKPEQLSAPFLDLVKETDGARERRIRLFLKSGDRENELVMTEDLMHSLLTNPLVRTSASLTLGRDFFYWPDDYVIGTPNIH
;
A
#
# COMPACT_ATOMS: atom_id res chain seq x y z
N MET A 1 -74.51 -59.02 -11.58
CA MET A 1 -74.84 -57.88 -10.68
C MET A 1 -74.09 -58.07 -9.37
N ARG A 2 -73.47 -56.99 -8.85
CA ARG A 2 -73.20 -56.62 -7.44
C ARG A 2 -73.21 -57.78 -6.40
N THR A 3 -72.23 -57.98 -5.50
CA THR A 3 -71.38 -57.04 -4.77
C THR A 3 -70.36 -57.81 -3.90
N ARG A 4 -69.16 -57.22 -3.75
CA ARG A 4 -68.22 -57.14 -2.59
C ARG A 4 -68.15 -58.31 -1.58
N ARG A 5 -67.02 -59.01 -1.49
CA ARG A 5 -65.75 -58.71 -0.75
C ARG A 5 -65.91 -58.73 0.77
N TRP A 6 -65.25 -59.71 1.42
CA TRP A 6 -64.37 -59.54 2.60
C TRP A 6 -63.43 -60.75 2.65
N LEU A 7 -62.11 -60.53 2.58
CA LEU A 7 -61.13 -61.36 3.28
C LEU A 7 -59.82 -60.58 3.32
N GLY A 8 -59.35 -60.32 4.54
CA GLY A 8 -58.07 -59.67 4.80
C GLY A 8 -56.92 -60.60 4.47
N TYR A 9 -55.77 -60.00 4.14
CA TYR A 9 -54.48 -60.68 4.22
C TYR A 9 -53.46 -59.79 4.88
N ALA A 10 -52.73 -60.45 5.77
CA ALA A 10 -51.73 -59.93 6.66
C ALA A 10 -50.48 -59.43 5.92
N VAL A 11 -49.84 -58.48 6.58
CA VAL A 11 -48.59 -57.81 6.25
C VAL A 11 -47.44 -58.81 6.29
N ALA A 12 -46.65 -58.87 5.21
CA ALA A 12 -45.28 -59.37 5.23
C ALA A 12 -44.37 -58.23 4.75
N ALA A 13 -43.67 -57.61 5.70
CA ALA A 13 -42.68 -56.59 5.44
C ALA A 13 -41.37 -57.26 5.02
N VAL A 14 -40.98 -57.07 3.75
CA VAL A 14 -39.64 -57.42 3.26
C VAL A 14 -38.79 -56.15 3.35
N MET A 15 -37.91 -56.09 4.35
CA MET A 15 -36.88 -55.06 4.45
C MET A 15 -35.75 -55.39 3.46
N THR A 16 -35.67 -54.61 2.38
CA THR A 16 -34.46 -54.54 1.55
C THR A 16 -33.49 -53.54 2.17
N LEU A 17 -32.44 -54.03 2.82
CA LEU A 17 -31.27 -53.22 3.17
C LEU A 17 -30.50 -52.89 1.88
N SER A 18 -30.64 -51.66 1.40
CA SER A 18 -29.73 -51.07 0.42
C SER A 18 -28.45 -50.64 1.15
N ALA A 19 -27.34 -51.32 0.86
CA ALA A 19 -26.02 -50.92 1.29
C ALA A 19 -25.64 -49.58 0.63
N VAL A 20 -25.59 -48.51 1.43
CA VAL A 20 -25.01 -47.22 1.03
C VAL A 20 -23.49 -47.37 1.13
N PRO A 21 -22.72 -47.12 0.06
CA PRO A 21 -21.27 -47.09 0.17
C PRO A 21 -20.86 -45.93 1.09
N ALA A 22 -20.43 -46.26 2.29
CA ALA A 22 -19.76 -45.35 3.21
C ALA A 22 -18.34 -45.11 2.67
N GLY A 23 -18.06 -43.90 2.19
CA GLY A 23 -16.71 -43.59 1.72
C GLY A 23 -16.58 -42.33 0.87
N VAL A 24 -17.27 -41.25 1.20
CA VAL A 24 -16.82 -39.91 0.80
C VAL A 24 -16.46 -39.20 2.09
N ALA A 25 -15.20 -39.34 2.50
CA ALA A 25 -14.66 -38.53 3.58
C ALA A 25 -14.64 -37.09 3.06
N SER A 26 -15.64 -36.30 3.43
CA SER A 26 -15.62 -34.86 3.23
C SER A 26 -14.43 -34.33 4.02
N VAL A 27 -13.35 -33.98 3.31
CA VAL A 27 -12.23 -33.26 3.90
C VAL A 27 -12.84 -31.98 4.50
N PRO A 28 -12.68 -31.73 5.81
CA PRO A 28 -13.23 -30.53 6.42
C PRO A 28 -12.66 -29.32 5.68
N GLN A 29 -13.54 -28.54 5.04
CA GLN A 29 -13.14 -27.26 4.46
C GLN A 29 -12.64 -26.39 5.61
N GLN A 30 -11.39 -25.94 5.52
CA GLN A 30 -10.87 -24.96 6.46
C GLN A 30 -11.70 -23.70 6.34
N ALA A 31 -12.50 -23.41 7.36
CA ALA A 31 -13.20 -22.15 7.47
C ALA A 31 -12.18 -21.09 7.93
N TYR A 32 -11.85 -20.15 7.05
CA TYR A 32 -11.04 -19.00 7.41
C TYR A 32 -11.96 -17.97 8.07
N ALA A 33 -11.82 -17.80 9.38
CA ALA A 33 -12.51 -16.74 10.11
C ALA A 33 -11.62 -15.50 10.14
N CYS A 34 -12.10 -14.40 9.54
CA CYS A 34 -11.44 -13.11 9.70
C CYS A 34 -11.66 -12.57 11.12
N SER A 35 -10.61 -12.58 11.95
CA SER A 35 -10.64 -12.00 13.29
C SER A 35 -9.63 -10.86 13.41
N LYS A 36 -10.09 -9.68 13.86
CA LYS A 36 -9.18 -8.66 14.40
C LYS A 36 -8.72 -9.15 15.76
N GLY A 37 -7.43 -8.99 16.07
CA GLY A 37 -6.88 -9.32 17.38
C GLY A 37 -7.43 -8.39 18.47
N GLU A 38 -6.60 -7.47 18.93
CA GLU A 38 -7.00 -6.54 19.98
C GLU A 38 -8.02 -5.51 19.48
N ILE A 39 -8.97 -5.15 20.35
CA ILE A 39 -9.88 -4.02 20.12
C ILE A 39 -9.04 -2.76 20.11
N THR A 40 -8.96 -2.11 18.95
CA THR A 40 -8.25 -0.85 18.79
C THR A 40 -9.14 0.33 19.20
N THR A 41 -8.52 1.36 19.77
CA THR A 41 -9.25 2.60 20.09
C THR A 41 -9.40 3.45 18.82
N PRO A 42 -10.43 4.32 18.74
CA PRO A 42 -10.59 5.25 17.61
C PRO A 42 -9.35 6.12 17.38
N GLU A 43 -8.65 6.51 18.44
CA GLU A 43 -7.40 7.27 18.37
C GLU A 43 -6.31 6.47 17.66
N TYR A 44 -6.16 5.19 18.01
CA TYR A 44 -5.18 4.30 17.38
C TYR A 44 -5.54 3.99 15.91
N ASP A 45 -6.81 3.73 15.61
CA ASP A 45 -7.24 3.51 14.22
C ASP A 45 -6.99 4.78 13.39
N TYR A 46 -7.31 5.96 13.95
CA TYR A 46 -7.05 7.24 13.31
C TYR A 46 -5.55 7.45 13.09
N SER A 47 -4.72 7.08 14.07
CA SER A 47 -3.28 7.30 14.03
C SER A 47 -2.61 6.40 12.99
N THR A 48 -3.02 5.14 12.91
CA THR A 48 -2.44 4.16 11.99
C THR A 48 -2.93 4.28 10.55
N ALA A 49 -4.11 4.85 10.33
CA ALA A 49 -4.66 5.06 8.99
C ALA A 49 -3.90 6.12 8.19
N SER A 50 -3.63 5.85 6.91
CA SER A 50 -3.05 6.84 5.98
C SER A 50 -4.07 7.91 5.59
N HIS A 51 -5.34 7.50 5.46
CA HIS A 51 -6.47 8.34 5.08
C HIS A 51 -7.67 8.07 5.99
N VAL A 52 -8.35 9.13 6.40
CA VAL A 52 -9.61 9.02 7.14
C VAL A 52 -10.62 9.97 6.52
N PHE A 53 -11.73 9.43 6.06
CA PHE A 53 -12.77 10.22 5.41
C PHE A 53 -14.16 9.63 5.63
N TYR A 54 -15.16 10.49 5.51
CA TYR A 54 -16.57 10.12 5.51
C TYR A 54 -17.15 10.42 4.12
N GLY A 55 -17.89 9.49 3.55
CA GLY A 55 -18.49 9.67 2.23
C GLY A 55 -19.44 8.57 1.82
N MET A 56 -20.20 8.83 0.75
CA MET A 56 -21.16 7.91 0.15
C MET A 56 -20.52 7.09 -0.96
N VAL A 57 -20.75 5.78 -0.96
CA VAL A 57 -20.32 4.89 -2.05
C VAL A 57 -21.19 5.16 -3.28
N ASN A 58 -20.57 5.57 -4.39
CA ASN A 58 -21.22 5.76 -5.68
C ASN A 58 -21.27 4.46 -6.49
N LYS A 59 -20.18 3.71 -6.52
CA LYS A 59 -20.04 2.48 -7.32
C LYS A 59 -19.22 1.45 -6.57
N VAL A 60 -19.56 0.18 -6.75
CA VAL A 60 -18.70 -0.95 -6.33
C VAL A 60 -18.52 -1.88 -7.51
N GLU A 61 -17.28 -2.29 -7.78
CA GLU A 61 -16.94 -3.17 -8.87
C GLU A 61 -15.84 -4.17 -8.49
N ASN A 62 -15.78 -5.29 -9.20
CA ASN A 62 -14.66 -6.21 -9.07
C ASN A 62 -13.50 -5.69 -9.90
N VAL A 63 -12.31 -5.78 -9.32
CA VAL A 63 -11.06 -5.40 -9.96
C VAL A 63 -9.99 -6.42 -9.63
N TYR A 64 -8.86 -6.32 -10.31
CA TYR A 64 -7.68 -7.12 -10.07
C TYR A 64 -6.53 -6.21 -9.65
N PHE A 65 -5.92 -6.51 -8.52
CA PHE A 65 -4.75 -5.81 -8.00
C PHE A 65 -3.81 -6.84 -7.36
N ASN A 66 -2.49 -6.68 -7.54
CA ASN A 66 -1.52 -7.72 -7.20
C ASN A 66 -1.88 -9.10 -7.82
N GLY A 67 -2.53 -9.06 -9.00
CA GLY A 67 -3.00 -10.23 -9.71
C GLY A 67 -4.13 -11.01 -9.04
N GLN A 68 -4.67 -10.54 -7.91
CA GLN A 68 -5.80 -11.14 -7.19
C GLN A 68 -7.06 -10.32 -7.39
N MET A 69 -8.22 -10.95 -7.24
CA MET A 69 -9.48 -10.24 -7.25
C MET A 69 -9.65 -9.42 -5.96
N TYR A 70 -10.14 -8.19 -6.11
CA TYR A 70 -10.54 -7.27 -5.05
C TYR A 70 -11.90 -6.68 -5.43
N ARG A 71 -12.57 -6.07 -4.45
CA ARG A 71 -13.65 -5.11 -4.70
C ARG A 71 -13.10 -3.71 -4.55
N MET A 72 -13.52 -2.83 -5.43
CA MET A 72 -13.21 -1.41 -5.38
C MET A 72 -14.49 -0.62 -5.17
N ALA A 73 -14.53 0.20 -4.12
CA ALA A 73 -15.60 1.14 -3.87
C ALA A 73 -15.16 2.54 -4.26
N THR A 74 -15.95 3.21 -5.09
CA THR A 74 -15.76 4.61 -5.49
C THR A 74 -16.67 5.49 -4.65
N PHE A 75 -16.11 6.52 -4.01
CA PHE A 75 -16.80 7.40 -3.07
C PHE A 75 -17.05 8.79 -3.66
N VAL A 76 -18.15 9.39 -3.22
CA VAL A 76 -18.31 10.84 -3.14
C VAL A 76 -17.97 11.21 -1.70
N VAL A 77 -16.86 11.93 -1.50
CA VAL A 77 -16.35 12.25 -0.16
C VAL A 77 -17.04 13.50 0.37
N ASP A 78 -17.73 13.35 1.51
CA ASP A 78 -18.43 14.44 2.19
C ASP A 78 -17.50 15.19 3.16
N ALA A 79 -16.63 14.46 3.86
CA ALA A 79 -15.66 15.03 4.79
C ALA A 79 -14.31 14.31 4.73
N LYS A 80 -13.23 15.09 4.62
CA LYS A 80 -11.85 14.61 4.73
C LYS A 80 -11.30 14.95 6.10
N LEU A 81 -10.92 13.93 6.88
CA LEU A 81 -10.39 14.09 8.24
C LEU A 81 -8.87 13.96 8.26
N LYS A 82 -8.31 13.01 7.50
CA LYS A 82 -6.87 12.74 7.43
C LYS A 82 -6.46 12.35 6.00
N GLY A 83 -5.25 12.74 5.61
CA GLY A 83 -4.62 12.33 4.36
C GLY A 83 -5.03 13.16 3.14
N GLU A 84 -4.62 12.69 1.97
CA GLU A 84 -5.00 13.26 0.68
C GLU A 84 -6.45 12.89 0.30
N TYR A 85 -6.95 13.53 -0.75
CA TYR A 85 -8.27 13.18 -1.28
C TYR A 85 -8.25 11.76 -1.86
N VAL A 86 -9.14 10.90 -1.34
CA VAL A 86 -9.28 9.51 -1.79
C VAL A 86 -10.62 9.33 -2.46
N ARG A 87 -10.62 8.84 -3.70
CA ARG A 87 -11.85 8.57 -4.45
C ARG A 87 -12.21 7.08 -4.47
N THR A 88 -11.23 6.20 -4.44
CA THR A 88 -11.42 4.76 -4.53
C THR A 88 -10.77 4.06 -3.34
N VAL A 89 -11.42 3.00 -2.84
CA VAL A 89 -10.88 2.14 -1.79
C VAL A 89 -10.97 0.70 -2.23
N LEU A 90 -9.84 -0.01 -2.20
CA LEU A 90 -9.77 -1.45 -2.42
C LEU A 90 -10.11 -2.21 -1.15
N THR A 91 -10.76 -3.34 -1.30
CA THR A 91 -11.03 -4.29 -0.22
C THR A 91 -11.07 -5.71 -0.76
N ARG A 92 -10.82 -6.69 0.12
CA ARG A 92 -10.86 -8.10 -0.27
C ARG A 92 -12.27 -8.50 -0.76
N PRO A 93 -12.42 -9.57 -1.56
CA PRO A 93 -13.69 -9.91 -2.19
C PRO A 93 -14.86 -10.13 -1.22
N ASP A 94 -14.58 -10.73 -0.08
CA ASP A 94 -15.58 -11.22 0.87
C ASP A 94 -15.09 -11.08 2.32
N SER A 95 -16.02 -11.21 3.26
CA SER A 95 -15.76 -11.08 4.69
C SER A 95 -14.81 -12.14 5.25
N ASP A 96 -14.77 -13.34 4.64
CA ASP A 96 -13.93 -14.45 5.08
C ASP A 96 -12.44 -14.10 4.85
N GLN A 97 -12.18 -13.29 3.82
CA GLN A 97 -10.89 -12.68 3.52
C GLN A 97 -10.72 -11.27 4.14
N CYS A 98 -11.53 -10.89 5.13
CA CYS A 98 -11.54 -9.57 5.75
C CYS A 98 -11.98 -8.41 4.83
N GLY A 99 -12.70 -8.73 3.76
CA GLY A 99 -13.21 -7.80 2.77
C GLY A 99 -14.50 -7.11 3.20
N MET A 100 -14.55 -5.79 3.01
CA MET A 100 -15.72 -4.98 3.30
C MET A 100 -16.74 -5.06 2.17
N ALA A 101 -17.97 -5.45 2.50
CA ALA A 101 -19.09 -5.44 1.57
C ALA A 101 -19.70 -4.03 1.48
N PHE A 102 -19.06 -3.14 0.72
CA PHE A 102 -19.62 -1.82 0.43
C PHE A 102 -20.93 -1.92 -0.37
N GLU A 103 -21.87 -1.04 -0.06
CA GLU A 103 -23.15 -0.90 -0.75
C GLU A 103 -23.27 0.49 -1.39
N ALA A 104 -23.59 0.54 -2.69
CA ALA A 104 -23.82 1.81 -3.37
C ALA A 104 -25.01 2.57 -2.75
N GLY A 105 -24.86 3.88 -2.63
CA GLY A 105 -25.82 4.78 -1.96
C GLY A 105 -25.71 4.82 -0.44
N ARG A 106 -24.81 4.05 0.18
CA ARG A 106 -24.57 4.12 1.64
C ARG A 106 -23.33 4.94 1.97
N SER A 107 -23.39 5.63 3.10
CA SER A 107 -22.27 6.41 3.64
C SER A 107 -21.50 5.64 4.70
N TYR A 108 -20.18 5.80 4.68
CA TYR A 108 -19.26 5.13 5.57
C TYR A 108 -18.19 6.09 6.08
N LEU A 109 -17.73 5.87 7.31
CA LEU A 109 -16.47 6.40 7.81
C LEU A 109 -15.39 5.35 7.51
N VAL A 110 -14.35 5.74 6.77
CA VAL A 110 -13.32 4.82 6.27
C VAL A 110 -11.95 5.24 6.77
N TYR A 111 -11.23 4.30 7.37
CA TYR A 111 -9.84 4.41 7.83
C TYR A 111 -8.93 3.66 6.84
N ALA A 112 -8.71 4.24 5.66
CA ALA A 112 -7.97 3.56 4.60
C ALA A 112 -6.44 3.64 4.79
N ASN A 113 -5.78 2.54 4.46
CA ASN A 113 -4.32 2.39 4.47
C ASN A 113 -3.78 2.27 3.04
N ASN A 114 -2.64 2.89 2.76
CA ASN A 114 -1.94 2.76 1.48
C ASN A 114 -0.83 1.69 1.50
N ARG A 115 -0.87 0.76 2.46
CA ARG A 115 0.13 -0.33 2.59
C ARG A 115 0.23 -1.24 1.38
N LEU A 116 -0.77 -1.22 0.49
CA LEU A 116 -0.76 -1.98 -0.75
C LEU A 116 -0.49 -1.11 -1.99
N GLY A 117 -0.19 0.18 -1.82
CA GLY A 117 -0.15 1.16 -2.91
C GLY A 117 -1.45 1.97 -2.94
N PRO A 118 -2.52 1.50 -3.61
CA PRO A 118 -3.82 2.17 -3.55
C PRO A 118 -4.42 2.18 -2.13
N PRO A 119 -5.25 3.19 -1.78
CA PRO A 119 -6.00 3.17 -0.54
C PRO A 119 -6.84 1.91 -0.41
N SER A 120 -6.71 1.23 0.72
CA SER A 120 -7.36 -0.06 0.98
C SER A 120 -7.90 -0.12 2.41
N ALA A 121 -8.98 -0.88 2.60
CA ALA A 121 -9.63 -1.04 3.89
C ALA A 121 -10.17 -2.47 4.05
N SER A 122 -10.18 -2.96 5.28
CA SER A 122 -10.84 -4.21 5.69
C SER A 122 -12.18 -3.93 6.36
N VAL A 123 -12.92 -4.99 6.69
CA VAL A 123 -14.13 -4.90 7.54
C VAL A 123 -13.90 -4.21 8.89
N PHE A 124 -12.66 -4.14 9.37
CA PHE A 124 -12.32 -3.54 10.65
C PHE A 124 -11.97 -2.06 10.59
N ASP A 125 -11.88 -1.52 9.38
CA ASP A 125 -11.45 -0.15 9.09
C ASP A 125 -12.62 0.72 8.59
N VAL A 126 -13.82 0.13 8.50
CA VAL A 126 -14.99 0.75 7.89
C VAL A 126 -16.16 0.70 8.85
N PHE A 127 -16.76 1.86 9.10
CA PHE A 127 -17.87 2.03 10.02
C PHE A 127 -19.08 2.65 9.31
N SER A 128 -20.29 2.31 9.74
CA SER A 128 -21.54 2.89 9.23
C SER A 128 -22.53 3.15 10.38
N GLY A 129 -23.61 3.89 10.10
CA GLY A 129 -24.65 4.20 11.08
C GLY A 129 -24.14 4.98 12.30
N ASP A 130 -24.68 4.68 13.48
CA ASP A 130 -24.37 5.38 14.73
C ASP A 130 -22.89 5.28 15.12
N GLU A 131 -22.24 4.16 14.80
CA GLU A 131 -20.81 3.98 15.07
C GLU A 131 -19.95 4.93 14.25
N ALA A 132 -20.28 5.10 12.97
CA ALA A 132 -19.59 6.06 12.11
C ALA A 132 -19.79 7.49 12.62
N ALA A 133 -21.01 7.86 13.02
CA ALA A 133 -21.29 9.19 13.55
C ALA A 133 -20.48 9.49 14.82
N ARG A 134 -20.49 8.55 15.78
CA ARG A 134 -19.71 8.67 17.04
C ARG A 134 -18.21 8.79 16.78
N ARG A 135 -17.66 7.95 15.90
CA ARG A 135 -16.23 7.98 15.56
C ARG A 135 -15.86 9.23 14.76
N LEU A 136 -16.75 9.75 13.92
CA LEU A 136 -16.55 10.99 13.18
C LEU A 136 -16.42 12.18 14.13
N GLU A 137 -17.32 12.30 15.10
CA GLU A 137 -17.23 13.34 16.14
C GLU A 137 -15.93 13.22 16.95
N GLN A 138 -15.55 12.00 17.34
CA GLN A 138 -14.28 11.74 18.04
C GLN A 138 -13.08 12.14 17.18
N ALA A 139 -13.01 11.72 15.91
CA ALA A 139 -11.93 12.08 15.00
C ALA A 139 -11.82 13.59 14.80
N GLN A 140 -12.95 14.29 14.68
CA GLN A 140 -12.99 15.76 14.62
C GLN A 140 -12.44 16.41 15.91
N SER A 141 -12.76 15.84 17.08
CA SER A 141 -12.20 16.30 18.35
C SER A 141 -10.69 16.03 18.48
N LEU A 142 -10.20 14.89 17.98
CA LEU A 142 -8.78 14.54 18.00
C LEU A 142 -7.94 15.49 17.13
N ILE A 143 -8.46 15.87 15.96
CA ILE A 143 -7.85 16.89 15.12
C ILE A 143 -7.69 18.21 15.89
N ALA A 144 -8.61 18.52 16.79
CA ALA A 144 -8.56 19.73 17.60
C ALA A 144 -7.64 19.62 18.84
N SER A 145 -7.21 18.41 19.24
CA SER A 145 -6.66 18.17 20.58
C SER A 145 -5.31 17.46 20.66
N VAL A 146 -4.53 17.29 19.59
CA VAL A 146 -3.19 16.69 19.69
C VAL A 146 -2.33 17.56 20.62
N PRO A 147 -1.96 17.08 21.83
CA PRO A 147 -1.19 17.89 22.76
C PRO A 147 0.21 18.06 22.18
N VAL A 148 0.51 19.27 21.75
CA VAL A 148 1.87 19.67 21.39
C VAL A 148 2.68 19.66 22.69
N PRO A 149 3.71 18.82 22.86
CA PRO A 149 4.60 18.92 24.01
C PRO A 149 5.05 20.36 24.18
N GLU A 150 5.10 20.81 25.44
CA GLU A 150 5.45 22.19 25.75
C GLU A 150 6.79 22.54 25.09
N PRO A 151 6.86 23.70 24.40
CA PRO A 151 8.09 24.14 23.79
C PRO A 151 9.22 24.22 24.81
N GLY A 152 10.38 23.64 24.48
CA GLY A 152 11.56 23.71 25.33
C GLY A 152 12.39 22.44 25.34
N GLU A 153 13.38 22.44 26.23
CA GLU A 153 14.24 21.29 26.50
C GLU A 153 13.50 20.25 27.34
N GLN A 154 13.60 19.00 26.92
CA GLN A 154 13.07 17.84 27.63
C GLN A 154 14.14 16.77 27.74
N ARG A 155 14.20 16.14 28.91
CA ARG A 155 15.03 14.95 29.11
C ARG A 155 14.26 13.71 28.71
N VAL A 156 14.86 12.93 27.81
CA VAL A 156 14.27 11.71 27.27
C VAL A 156 15.31 10.60 27.20
N THR A 157 14.85 9.35 27.23
CA THR A 157 15.69 8.18 26.94
C THR A 157 15.60 7.87 25.45
N LEU A 158 16.74 7.92 24.76
CA LEU A 158 16.88 7.58 23.35
C LEU A 158 17.62 6.25 23.20
N TYR A 159 17.32 5.53 22.12
CA TYR A 159 17.99 4.30 21.77
C TYR A 159 18.70 4.52 20.41
N PRO A 160 19.99 4.17 20.27
CA PRO A 160 20.64 4.22 18.97
C PRO A 160 19.94 3.31 17.96
N GLY A 161 19.75 3.79 16.74
CA GLY A 161 19.21 3.00 15.62
C GLY A 161 20.30 2.30 14.81
N THR A 162 21.46 1.97 15.40
CA THR A 162 22.62 1.42 14.68
C THR A 162 22.33 0.11 13.95
N ASP A 163 21.37 -0.66 14.47
CA ASP A 163 21.00 -1.97 13.94
C ASP A 163 19.86 -1.85 12.92
N ALA A 164 19.21 -0.68 12.85
CA ALA A 164 18.16 -0.43 11.88
C ALA A 164 18.77 -0.23 10.49
N THR A 165 18.45 -1.13 9.58
CA THR A 165 18.78 -0.96 8.16
C THR A 165 17.64 -0.23 7.47
N ILE A 166 17.96 0.78 6.66
CA ILE A 166 16.98 1.44 5.81
C ILE A 166 17.32 1.05 4.37
N THR A 167 16.33 0.56 3.61
CA THR A 167 16.47 0.28 2.18
C THR A 167 15.50 1.15 1.39
N LEU A 168 15.91 1.63 0.22
CA LEU A 168 15.08 2.30 -0.76
C LEU A 168 15.08 1.46 -2.03
N ASP A 169 13.92 0.99 -2.46
CA ASP A 169 13.76 0.14 -3.65
C ASP A 169 14.72 -1.07 -3.65
N GLY A 170 14.90 -1.65 -2.46
CA GLY A 170 15.75 -2.81 -2.20
C GLY A 170 17.26 -2.52 -2.12
N GLN A 171 17.68 -1.25 -2.23
CA GLN A 171 19.08 -0.84 -2.02
C GLN A 171 19.26 -0.21 -0.65
N GLN A 172 20.33 -0.54 0.06
CA GLN A 172 20.61 0.07 1.36
C GLN A 172 20.81 1.58 1.22
N ALA A 173 20.03 2.34 1.98
CA ALA A 173 20.01 3.79 1.96
C ALA A 173 20.88 4.31 3.13
N PRO A 174 21.95 5.09 2.87
CA PRO A 174 22.78 5.61 3.93
C PRO A 174 22.01 6.63 4.78
N VAL A 175 22.20 6.57 6.10
CA VAL A 175 21.59 7.51 7.05
C VAL A 175 22.70 8.15 7.86
N LYS A 176 22.89 9.46 7.68
CA LYS A 176 23.95 10.25 8.35
C LYS A 176 23.38 11.57 8.89
N PRO A 177 23.54 11.86 10.20
CA PRO A 177 24.00 10.94 11.26
C PRO A 177 23.08 9.70 11.38
N GLY A 178 23.41 8.73 12.25
CA GLY A 178 22.59 7.53 12.42
C GLY A 178 21.13 7.82 12.78
N SER A 179 20.28 6.80 12.73
CA SER A 179 18.90 6.88 13.20
C SER A 179 18.80 6.72 14.73
N LEU A 180 17.64 7.07 15.29
CA LEU A 180 17.32 6.93 16.71
C LEU A 180 15.98 6.22 16.87
N PHE A 181 15.84 5.37 17.89
CA PHE A 181 14.54 4.94 18.37
C PHE A 181 14.12 5.77 19.58
N TYR A 182 12.88 6.26 19.54
CA TYR A 182 12.23 6.94 20.66
C TYR A 182 10.77 6.53 20.69
N LYS A 183 10.29 6.04 21.85
CA LYS A 183 8.91 5.52 22.01
C LYS A 183 8.51 4.52 20.91
N ASN A 184 9.40 3.59 20.58
CA ASN A 184 9.22 2.57 19.54
C ASN A 184 9.06 3.11 18.11
N ILE A 185 9.55 4.32 17.84
CA ILE A 185 9.49 4.96 16.53
C ILE A 185 10.91 5.20 16.05
N LEU A 186 11.15 4.83 14.79
CA LEU A 186 12.41 5.10 14.11
C LEU A 186 12.41 6.56 13.63
N TYR A 187 13.26 7.37 14.25
CA TYR A 187 13.57 8.73 13.83
C TYR A 187 14.82 8.73 12.95
N VAL A 188 14.78 9.52 11.89
CA VAL A 188 15.93 9.77 11.03
C VAL A 188 16.25 11.26 11.01
N PRO A 189 17.51 11.64 10.73
CA PRO A 189 17.84 13.04 10.51
C PRO A 189 17.05 13.59 9.35
N LEU A 190 16.57 14.84 9.46
CA LEU A 190 15.85 15.52 8.39
C LEU A 190 16.67 15.54 7.07
N THR A 191 18.00 15.59 7.17
CA THR A 191 18.92 15.55 6.01
C THR A 191 18.82 14.25 5.21
N PHE A 192 18.35 13.13 5.78
CA PHE A 192 18.09 11.89 5.06
C PHE A 192 17.15 12.11 3.85
N PHE A 193 16.10 12.90 4.02
CA PHE A 193 15.14 13.19 2.94
C PHE A 193 15.79 13.99 1.80
N ARG A 194 16.77 14.83 2.11
CA ARG A 194 17.51 15.61 1.11
C ARG A 194 18.58 14.76 0.43
N ASP A 195 19.46 14.17 1.22
CA ASP A 195 20.69 13.54 0.76
C ASP A 195 20.43 12.17 0.12
N THR A 196 19.43 11.45 0.63
CA THR A 196 19.09 10.10 0.16
C THR A 196 17.88 10.08 -0.75
N LEU A 197 16.82 10.84 -0.41
CA LEU A 197 15.55 10.83 -1.16
C LEU A 197 15.41 11.99 -2.16
N GLY A 198 16.38 12.91 -2.19
CA GLY A 198 16.46 13.97 -3.20
C GLY A 198 15.46 15.13 -3.02
N TYR A 199 14.77 15.21 -1.88
CA TYR A 199 13.87 16.30 -1.52
C TYR A 199 14.62 17.57 -1.12
N VAL A 200 13.86 18.64 -0.99
CA VAL A 200 14.31 19.91 -0.46
C VAL A 200 13.95 19.98 1.01
N THR A 201 14.88 20.35 1.88
CA THR A 201 14.61 20.62 3.29
C THR A 201 15.02 22.05 3.64
N VAL A 202 14.11 22.82 4.23
CA VAL A 202 14.30 24.23 4.57
C VAL A 202 14.02 24.44 6.05
N TRP A 203 14.88 25.20 6.73
CA TRP A 203 14.59 25.73 8.06
C TRP A 203 14.03 27.14 7.94
N ASN A 204 12.90 27.39 8.58
CA ASN A 204 12.38 28.73 8.78
C ASN A 204 12.59 29.12 10.26
N ALA A 205 13.63 29.90 10.52
CA ALA A 205 14.01 30.34 11.87
C ALA A 205 12.96 31.25 12.51
N GLU A 206 12.27 32.09 11.73
CA GLU A 206 11.25 33.02 12.22
C GLU A 206 9.98 32.28 12.67
N ALA A 207 9.60 31.24 11.93
CA ALA A 207 8.43 30.41 12.23
C ALA A 207 8.75 29.17 13.06
N ASN A 208 10.03 28.93 13.39
CA ASN A 208 10.51 27.76 14.12
C ASN A 208 10.04 26.44 13.47
N ARG A 209 10.10 26.37 12.13
CA ARG A 209 9.44 25.34 11.31
C ARG A 209 10.39 24.76 10.26
N TYR A 210 10.34 23.44 10.04
CA TYR A 210 11.01 22.82 8.90
C TYR A 210 10.01 22.54 7.77
N ASP A 211 10.39 22.85 6.54
CA ASP A 211 9.60 22.54 5.35
C ASP A 211 10.34 21.48 4.53
N ILE A 212 9.64 20.41 4.14
CA ILE A 212 10.11 19.38 3.20
C ILE A 212 9.29 19.53 1.92
N LEU A 213 9.96 19.74 0.80
CA LEU A 213 9.31 20.10 -0.47
C LEU A 213 9.81 19.20 -1.61
N LEU A 214 8.94 18.95 -2.58
CA LEU A 214 9.31 18.44 -3.89
C LEU A 214 10.28 19.41 -4.61
N ARG A 215 11.25 18.82 -5.32
CA ARG A 215 12.27 19.59 -6.06
C ARG A 215 11.66 20.51 -7.13
N SER A 216 10.58 20.08 -7.78
CA SER A 216 9.88 20.84 -8.83
C SER A 216 9.17 22.08 -8.29
N GLU A 217 8.75 22.08 -7.03
CA GLU A 217 8.05 23.21 -6.39
C GLU A 217 9.01 24.31 -5.93
N TRP A 218 10.32 24.06 -6.01
CA TRP A 218 11.36 24.96 -5.51
C TRP A 218 12.11 25.74 -6.60
N ALA A 219 11.61 25.72 -7.84
CA ALA A 219 12.16 26.49 -8.96
C ALA A 219 12.01 28.01 -8.71
N GLY A 220 12.87 28.57 -7.86
CA GLY A 220 12.90 30.00 -7.53
C GLY A 220 13.58 30.38 -6.23
N ILE A 221 13.78 29.46 -5.27
CA ILE A 221 14.33 29.80 -3.94
C ILE A 221 15.75 29.21 -3.72
N ALA A 222 16.17 28.21 -4.50
CA ALA A 222 17.52 27.63 -4.44
C ALA A 222 18.64 28.50 -5.09
N ALA A 223 18.44 29.82 -5.20
CA ALA A 223 19.43 30.70 -5.82
C ALA A 223 20.48 31.27 -4.84
N GLN A 224 20.29 31.18 -3.53
CA GLN A 224 21.28 31.68 -2.57
C GLN A 224 21.37 30.74 -1.36
N GLY A 225 22.57 30.20 -1.13
CA GLY A 225 22.88 29.27 -0.06
C GLY A 225 22.55 29.81 1.33
N ASP A 226 21.32 29.55 1.77
CA ASP A 226 20.91 29.88 3.12
C ASP A 226 21.59 28.91 4.12
N GLN A 227 22.36 29.48 5.04
CA GLN A 227 23.07 28.78 6.11
C GLN A 227 22.12 28.10 7.11
N ALA A 228 20.81 28.35 7.00
CA ALA A 228 19.77 27.69 7.77
C ALA A 228 19.52 26.22 7.37
N GLN A 229 20.07 25.74 6.25
CA GLN A 229 20.02 24.34 5.84
C GLN A 229 20.76 23.46 6.85
N SER A 230 20.04 22.73 7.72
CA SER A 230 20.52 21.80 8.77
C SER A 230 22.01 21.44 8.65
N ALA A 231 22.88 22.36 9.07
CA ALA A 231 24.29 22.14 9.11
C ALA A 231 24.51 21.33 10.37
N PHE A 232 24.87 20.06 10.21
CA PHE A 232 25.49 19.29 11.28
C PHE A 232 26.70 20.11 11.75
N LYS A 233 26.56 20.81 12.89
CA LYS A 233 27.67 21.57 13.47
C LYS A 233 28.73 20.55 13.87
N ALA A 234 29.95 20.69 13.35
CA ALA A 234 31.03 19.72 13.48
C ALA A 234 31.46 19.43 14.94
N ASP A 235 30.97 20.23 15.88
CA ASP A 235 31.13 20.19 17.32
C ASP A 235 30.06 19.36 18.05
N SER A 236 29.13 18.72 17.32
CA SER A 236 28.17 17.74 17.84
C SER A 236 28.88 16.50 18.39
N LYS A 237 28.44 15.98 19.55
CA LYS A 237 28.94 14.71 20.12
C LYS A 237 28.52 13.48 19.32
N GLY A 238 27.57 13.62 18.41
CA GLY A 238 27.01 12.55 17.61
C GLY A 238 26.10 11.62 18.41
N ILE A 239 25.55 10.62 17.71
CA ILE A 239 24.83 9.53 18.37
C ILE A 239 25.88 8.60 19.00
N PRO A 240 25.77 8.25 20.30
CA PRO A 240 26.64 7.28 20.92
C PRO A 240 26.69 5.98 20.13
N ALA A 241 27.88 5.41 19.95
CA ALA A 241 28.04 4.12 19.28
C ALA A 241 27.50 2.98 20.18
N GLY A 242 26.93 1.95 19.56
CA GLY A 242 26.35 0.78 20.23
C GLY A 242 24.83 0.79 20.24
N THR A 243 24.23 -0.12 21.01
CA THR A 243 22.77 -0.36 21.05
C THR A 243 22.13 0.02 22.38
N GLU A 244 22.94 0.43 23.36
CA GLU A 244 22.47 0.75 24.71
C GLU A 244 21.69 2.08 24.74
N PRO A 245 20.58 2.15 25.49
CA PRO A 245 19.85 3.40 25.67
C PRO A 245 20.70 4.45 26.40
N PHE A 246 20.44 5.72 26.10
CA PHE A 246 21.10 6.85 26.75
C PHE A 246 20.12 7.98 27.05
N GLU A 247 20.42 8.70 28.13
CA GLU A 247 19.71 9.92 28.51
C GLU A 247 20.17 11.09 27.64
N ALA A 248 19.21 11.79 27.04
CA ALA A 248 19.45 12.91 26.16
C ALA A 248 18.55 14.10 26.52
N THR A 249 19.10 15.30 26.36
CA THR A 249 18.28 16.51 26.29
C THR A 249 17.92 16.75 24.83
N VAL A 250 16.62 16.77 24.54
CA VAL A 250 16.08 17.13 23.23
C VAL A 250 15.31 18.44 23.34
N THR A 251 15.24 19.19 22.25
CA THR A 251 14.48 20.43 22.20
C THR A 251 13.24 20.24 21.32
N TYR A 252 12.06 20.42 21.90
CA TYR A 252 10.80 20.54 21.15
C TYR A 252 10.54 22.02 20.92
N SER A 253 10.78 22.54 19.72
CA SER A 253 10.66 23.98 19.45
C SER A 253 9.40 24.32 18.66
N ASN A 254 8.23 23.72 18.96
CA ASN A 254 7.04 23.79 18.09
C ASN A 254 7.33 23.34 16.64
N VAL A 255 8.30 22.43 16.47
CA VAL A 255 8.73 21.99 15.16
C VAL A 255 7.55 21.33 14.43
N GLN A 256 7.08 22.00 13.39
CA GLN A 256 6.17 21.41 12.42
C GLN A 256 6.99 21.04 11.19
N ALA A 257 6.72 19.87 10.62
CA ALA A 257 7.10 19.61 9.24
C ALA A 257 5.94 20.09 8.34
N ARG A 258 6.25 20.70 7.20
CA ARG A 258 5.30 20.76 6.08
C ARG A 258 5.80 19.85 4.98
N VAL A 259 4.87 19.21 4.30
CA VAL A 259 5.16 18.29 3.21
C VAL A 259 4.36 18.75 2.01
N ASP A 260 5.06 19.16 0.94
CA ASP A 260 4.47 19.60 -0.33
C ASP A 260 3.36 20.65 -0.15
N GLY A 261 3.66 21.68 0.65
CA GLY A 261 2.73 22.76 0.98
C GLY A 261 1.63 22.38 1.98
N GLY A 262 1.38 21.10 2.23
CA GLY A 262 0.47 20.60 3.26
C GLY A 262 0.97 20.89 4.68
N LYS A 263 0.09 21.33 5.58
CA LYS A 263 0.39 21.35 7.02
C LYS A 263 0.30 19.91 7.52
N TYR A 264 1.41 19.42 8.06
CA TYR A 264 1.44 18.13 8.71
C TYR A 264 1.38 18.35 10.22
N ALA A 265 0.29 17.88 10.83
CA ALA A 265 0.20 17.75 12.29
C ALA A 265 0.75 16.36 12.62
N PRO A 266 2.00 16.25 13.10
CA PRO A 266 2.58 14.96 13.39
C PRO A 266 1.84 14.33 14.57
N GLU A 267 1.62 13.01 14.52
CA GLU A 267 1.26 12.27 15.73
C GLU A 267 2.46 12.23 16.67
N HIS A 268 3.66 12.18 16.08
CA HIS A 268 4.93 12.24 16.80
C HIS A 268 5.75 13.44 16.35
N LEU A 269 5.95 14.39 17.27
CA LEU A 269 6.62 15.63 16.92
C LEU A 269 8.11 15.40 16.62
N PRO A 270 8.65 16.04 15.57
CA PRO A 270 10.07 16.21 15.41
C PRO A 270 10.71 16.86 16.65
N PHE A 271 11.98 16.57 16.87
CA PHE A 271 12.77 17.20 17.91
C PHE A 271 14.19 17.47 17.43
N THR A 272 14.86 18.40 18.10
CA THR A 272 16.29 18.64 17.89
C THR A 272 17.09 17.90 18.96
N TYR A 273 18.11 17.15 18.54
CA TYR A 273 19.11 16.52 19.39
C TYR A 273 20.50 16.84 18.84
N ASP A 274 21.36 17.39 19.69
CA ASP A 274 22.77 17.69 19.34
C ASP A 274 22.91 18.52 18.04
N GLY A 275 22.03 19.51 17.87
CA GLY A 275 21.98 20.39 16.70
C GLY A 275 21.37 19.75 15.44
N VAL A 276 20.92 18.51 15.51
CA VAL A 276 20.32 17.76 14.40
C VAL A 276 18.83 17.58 14.63
N VAL A 277 18.06 17.75 13.57
CA VAL A 277 16.60 17.60 13.60
C VAL A 277 16.26 16.18 13.24
N PHE A 278 15.55 15.51 14.13
CA PHE A 278 15.07 14.16 13.94
C PHE A 278 13.57 14.20 13.67
N VAL A 279 13.16 13.50 12.61
CA VAL A 279 11.76 13.35 12.22
C VAL A 279 11.38 11.87 12.21
N PRO A 280 10.13 11.51 12.54
CA PRO A 280 9.64 10.13 12.42
C PRO A 280 9.73 9.67 10.96
N LEU A 281 10.45 8.57 10.70
CA LEU A 281 10.72 8.11 9.33
C LEU A 281 9.43 7.80 8.57
N ARG A 282 8.62 6.86 9.08
CA ARG A 282 7.39 6.39 8.41
C ARG A 282 6.44 7.54 8.14
N GLU A 283 6.16 8.28 9.19
CA GLU A 283 5.18 9.36 9.24
C GLU A 283 5.54 10.48 8.27
N THR A 284 6.82 10.83 8.16
CA THR A 284 7.31 11.83 7.22
C THR A 284 7.37 11.28 5.78
N ALA A 285 7.87 10.06 5.59
CA ALA A 285 8.02 9.43 4.28
C ALA A 285 6.67 9.14 3.61
N GLU A 286 5.67 8.66 4.34
CA GLU A 286 4.35 8.35 3.79
C GLU A 286 3.62 9.62 3.30
N LYS A 287 3.87 10.78 3.93
CA LYS A 287 3.36 12.07 3.44
C LYS A 287 4.00 12.52 2.14
N LEU A 288 5.22 12.06 1.88
CA LEU A 288 5.94 12.28 0.62
C LEU A 288 5.58 11.21 -0.44
N GLY A 289 4.58 10.37 -0.19
CA GLY A 289 4.22 9.27 -1.09
C GLY A 289 5.24 8.12 -1.11
N ILE A 290 6.03 7.96 -0.04
CA ILE A 290 6.96 6.84 0.12
C ILE A 290 6.38 5.88 1.15
N GLN A 291 6.07 4.68 0.70
CA GLN A 291 5.60 3.61 1.58
C GLN A 291 6.74 3.11 2.45
N VAL A 292 6.48 2.90 3.75
CA VAL A 292 7.46 2.32 4.68
C VAL A 292 6.94 1.02 5.28
N THR A 293 7.57 -0.09 4.91
CA THR A 293 7.34 -1.40 5.53
C THR A 293 8.44 -1.69 6.54
N TRP A 294 8.12 -2.35 7.65
CA TRP A 294 9.10 -2.75 8.65
C TRP A 294 9.19 -4.28 8.71
N ASP A 295 10.40 -4.82 8.56
CA ASP A 295 10.70 -6.21 8.84
C ASP A 295 11.38 -6.33 10.22
N PRO A 296 10.68 -6.86 11.24
CA PRO A 296 11.24 -7.02 12.57
C PRO A 296 12.30 -8.11 12.65
N GLY A 297 12.32 -9.08 11.71
CA GLY A 297 13.30 -10.17 11.71
C GLY A 297 14.70 -9.70 11.31
N SER A 298 14.77 -8.75 10.38
CA SER A 298 16.03 -8.15 9.90
C SER A 298 16.27 -6.72 10.42
N TYR A 299 15.38 -6.17 11.24
CA TYR A 299 15.39 -4.76 11.66
C TYR A 299 15.50 -3.79 10.47
N THR A 300 14.77 -4.11 9.39
CA THR A 300 14.85 -3.35 8.14
C THR A 300 13.59 -2.52 7.91
N ALA A 301 13.77 -1.20 7.77
CA ALA A 301 12.77 -0.32 7.17
C ALA A 301 12.94 -0.33 5.64
N MET A 302 11.94 -0.83 4.93
CA MET A 302 11.88 -0.88 3.48
C MET A 302 11.03 0.28 2.96
N LEU A 303 11.68 1.21 2.28
CA LEU A 303 11.05 2.33 1.61
C LEU A 303 10.80 1.97 0.14
N LYS A 304 9.60 2.26 -0.32
CA LYS A 304 9.22 2.16 -1.73
C LYS A 304 8.58 3.47 -2.16
N ASP A 305 9.10 4.10 -3.20
CA ASP A 305 8.46 5.26 -3.80
C ASP A 305 7.17 4.79 -4.51
N ILE A 306 6.02 5.20 -3.96
CA ILE A 306 4.70 4.89 -4.51
C ILE A 306 4.02 6.15 -5.05
N ARG A 307 4.77 7.24 -5.22
CA ARG A 307 4.21 8.48 -5.75
C ARG A 307 3.61 8.22 -7.13
N PRO A 308 2.45 8.82 -7.42
CA PRO A 308 1.97 9.02 -8.79
C PRO A 308 3.09 9.26 -9.79
N ILE A 309 3.22 8.38 -10.79
CA ILE A 309 3.97 8.70 -11.99
C ILE A 309 3.17 9.77 -12.74
N HIS A 310 3.82 10.79 -13.29
CA HIS A 310 3.13 11.86 -14.01
C HIS A 310 3.04 11.50 -15.52
N PRO A 311 1.96 11.84 -16.24
CA PRO A 311 1.85 11.56 -17.68
C PRO A 311 3.01 12.13 -18.51
N MET A 312 3.53 13.29 -18.10
CA MET A 312 4.67 13.95 -18.76
C MET A 312 6.02 13.27 -18.49
N ASP A 313 6.08 12.28 -17.61
CA ASP A 313 7.29 11.49 -17.35
C ASP A 313 7.50 10.38 -18.41
N HIS A 314 6.70 10.40 -19.49
CA HIS A 314 6.71 9.43 -20.58
C HIS A 314 6.75 7.97 -20.08
N PRO A 315 5.84 7.58 -19.17
CA PRO A 315 5.89 6.24 -18.63
C PRO A 315 5.54 5.20 -19.68
N VAL A 316 6.01 3.97 -19.47
CA VAL A 316 5.67 2.83 -20.31
C VAL A 316 4.76 1.87 -19.55
N LEU A 317 3.83 1.23 -20.26
CA LEU A 317 3.05 0.14 -19.70
C LEU A 317 3.89 -1.14 -19.68
N VAL A 318 3.98 -1.78 -18.52
CA VAL A 318 4.70 -3.04 -18.30
C VAL A 318 3.72 -4.09 -17.82
N MET A 319 3.75 -5.27 -18.43
CA MET A 319 3.01 -6.43 -17.95
C MET A 319 3.99 -7.38 -17.28
N LYS A 320 3.69 -7.75 -16.03
CA LYS A 320 4.40 -8.81 -15.32
C LYS A 320 3.51 -10.01 -15.04
N LEU A 321 4.12 -11.18 -15.09
CA LEU A 321 3.52 -12.45 -14.69
C LEU A 321 4.20 -12.90 -13.39
N SER A 322 3.55 -12.66 -12.26
CA SER A 322 4.12 -12.94 -10.93
C SER A 322 3.71 -14.32 -10.42
N SER A 323 4.66 -15.05 -9.83
CA SER A 323 4.35 -16.33 -9.16
C SER A 323 4.03 -16.10 -7.69
N ASP A 324 3.17 -16.95 -7.13
CA ASP A 324 2.91 -16.98 -5.68
C ASP A 324 3.95 -17.79 -4.91
N THR A 325 4.91 -18.39 -5.61
CA THR A 325 5.97 -19.18 -4.99
C THR A 325 7.16 -18.29 -4.66
N ASP A 326 7.50 -18.22 -3.37
CA ASP A 326 8.67 -17.46 -2.90
C ASP A 326 9.95 -17.86 -3.66
N GLY A 327 10.71 -16.85 -4.06
CA GLY A 327 11.98 -17.02 -4.79
C GLY A 327 11.81 -17.32 -6.29
N VAL A 328 10.59 -17.46 -6.80
CA VAL A 328 10.34 -17.53 -8.25
C VAL A 328 10.26 -16.11 -8.80
N PRO A 329 11.18 -15.68 -9.69
CA PRO A 329 11.16 -14.34 -10.23
C PRO A 329 9.97 -14.13 -11.16
N ASP A 330 9.49 -12.89 -11.21
CA ASP A 330 8.46 -12.45 -12.14
C ASP A 330 8.94 -12.55 -13.59
N LEU A 331 8.02 -12.66 -14.54
CA LEU A 331 8.33 -12.50 -15.97
C LEU A 331 7.86 -11.15 -16.44
N ILE A 332 8.67 -10.44 -17.21
CA ILE A 332 8.26 -9.25 -17.95
C ILE A 332 7.85 -9.70 -19.36
N VAL A 333 6.60 -9.44 -19.73
CA VAL A 333 6.10 -9.71 -21.08
C VAL A 333 6.50 -8.54 -21.97
N ASP A 334 7.33 -8.81 -22.98
CA ASP A 334 7.77 -7.78 -23.93
C ASP A 334 6.80 -7.69 -25.11
N ARG A 335 6.25 -8.83 -25.57
CA ARG A 335 5.37 -8.91 -26.74
C ARG A 335 4.43 -10.12 -26.68
N ILE A 336 3.26 -10.03 -27.31
CA ILE A 336 2.34 -11.15 -27.55
C ILE A 336 1.89 -11.13 -29.02
N GLU A 337 2.28 -12.15 -29.79
CA GLU A 337 1.90 -12.30 -31.20
C GLU A 337 1.39 -13.71 -31.47
N ASN A 338 0.22 -13.85 -32.12
CA ASN A 338 -0.40 -15.15 -32.39
C ASN A 338 -0.48 -16.03 -31.13
N ASP A 339 -0.83 -15.42 -30.00
CA ASP A 339 -0.85 -16.01 -28.66
C ASP A 339 0.50 -16.55 -28.14
N GLN A 340 1.62 -16.27 -28.81
CA GLN A 340 2.96 -16.49 -28.27
C GLN A 340 3.43 -15.23 -27.54
N ALA A 341 3.67 -15.37 -26.24
CA ALA A 341 4.30 -14.33 -25.44
C ALA A 341 5.81 -14.46 -25.55
N THR A 342 6.45 -13.38 -25.97
CA THR A 342 7.90 -13.19 -25.80
C THR A 342 8.13 -12.45 -24.49
N TYR A 343 8.99 -13.00 -23.63
CA TYR A 343 9.16 -12.52 -22.27
C TYR A 343 10.59 -12.70 -21.78
N ARG A 344 10.90 -12.10 -20.64
CA ARG A 344 12.18 -12.20 -19.94
C ARG A 344 11.99 -12.30 -18.43
N VAL A 345 12.99 -12.80 -17.73
CA VAL A 345 12.96 -12.87 -16.26
C VAL A 345 13.19 -11.47 -15.68
N ASP A 346 12.34 -11.05 -14.74
CA ASP A 346 12.52 -9.81 -13.99
C ASP A 346 13.65 -9.98 -12.98
N ARG A 347 14.86 -9.59 -13.40
CA ARG A 347 16.04 -9.56 -12.55
C ARG A 347 16.92 -8.37 -12.89
N LYS A 348 17.70 -7.93 -11.91
CA LYS A 348 18.78 -6.98 -12.14
C LYS A 348 19.84 -7.65 -13.01
N LEU A 349 20.08 -7.07 -14.19
CA LEU A 349 21.13 -7.50 -15.10
C LEU A 349 22.47 -6.92 -14.64
N GLN A 350 23.55 -7.67 -14.83
CA GLN A 350 24.90 -7.14 -14.66
C GLN A 350 25.25 -6.16 -15.80
N TYR A 351 26.22 -5.29 -15.56
CA TYR A 351 26.67 -4.34 -16.58
C TYR A 351 27.16 -5.08 -17.84
N GLY A 352 26.54 -4.76 -18.98
CA GLY A 352 26.83 -5.39 -20.28
C GLY A 352 26.06 -6.70 -20.53
N GLU A 353 25.34 -7.23 -19.55
CA GLU A 353 24.45 -8.38 -19.73
C GLU A 353 23.22 -7.97 -20.53
N LYS A 354 22.81 -8.82 -21.48
CA LYS A 354 21.53 -8.67 -22.19
C LYS A 354 20.50 -9.61 -21.58
N PRO A 355 19.24 -9.19 -21.42
CA PRO A 355 18.20 -10.09 -20.94
C PRO A 355 18.04 -11.24 -21.91
N GLU A 356 18.01 -12.47 -21.39
CA GLU A 356 17.60 -13.64 -22.16
C GLU A 356 16.12 -13.53 -22.48
N GLN A 357 15.79 -13.70 -23.76
CA GLN A 357 14.43 -13.59 -24.26
C GLN A 357 13.90 -14.99 -24.55
N LEU A 358 12.76 -15.31 -23.93
CA LEU A 358 12.09 -16.60 -23.99
C LEU A 358 10.74 -16.46 -24.71
N SER A 359 10.17 -17.57 -25.15
CA SER A 359 8.88 -17.60 -25.83
C SER A 359 8.05 -18.80 -25.39
N ALA A 360 6.77 -18.58 -25.13
CA ALA A 360 5.79 -19.62 -24.81
C ALA A 360 4.37 -19.15 -25.16
N PRO A 361 3.39 -20.05 -25.31
CA PRO A 361 1.99 -19.65 -25.37
C PRO A 361 1.60 -18.82 -24.14
N PHE A 362 0.98 -17.65 -24.35
CA PHE A 362 0.63 -16.74 -23.27
C PHE A 362 -0.24 -17.42 -22.20
N LEU A 363 -1.22 -18.20 -22.63
CA LEU A 363 -2.13 -18.91 -21.73
C LEU A 363 -1.43 -20.03 -20.94
N ASP A 364 -0.35 -20.62 -21.48
CA ASP A 364 0.43 -21.60 -20.74
C ASP A 364 1.20 -20.96 -19.57
N LEU A 365 1.58 -19.69 -19.69
CA LEU A 365 2.29 -18.94 -18.63
C LEU A 365 1.37 -18.52 -17.48
N VAL A 366 0.05 -18.45 -17.71
CA VAL A 366 -0.94 -17.98 -16.73
C VAL A 366 -2.00 -19.04 -16.39
N LYS A 367 -1.77 -20.28 -16.84
CA LYS A 367 -2.70 -21.39 -16.65
C LYS A 367 -2.98 -21.63 -15.17
N GLU A 368 -4.17 -22.12 -14.90
CA GLU A 368 -4.57 -22.54 -13.57
C GLU A 368 -4.25 -24.02 -13.38
N THR A 369 -3.49 -24.35 -12.33
CA THR A 369 -3.17 -25.72 -11.92
C THR A 369 -3.65 -25.88 -10.47
N ASP A 370 -4.50 -26.88 -10.22
CA ASP A 370 -5.07 -27.16 -8.89
C ASP A 370 -5.79 -25.96 -8.23
N GLY A 371 -6.44 -25.11 -9.03
CA GLY A 371 -7.17 -23.93 -8.54
C GLY A 371 -6.28 -22.72 -8.23
N ALA A 372 -4.97 -22.79 -8.54
CA ALA A 372 -4.04 -21.68 -8.44
C ALA A 372 -3.45 -21.34 -9.81
N ARG A 373 -3.42 -20.05 -10.17
CA ARG A 373 -2.71 -19.62 -11.39
C ARG A 373 -1.22 -19.80 -11.20
N GLU A 374 -0.54 -20.41 -12.16
CA GLU A 374 0.91 -20.57 -12.15
C GLU A 374 1.60 -19.19 -12.06
N ARG A 375 1.05 -18.22 -12.80
CA ARG A 375 1.41 -16.80 -12.66
C ARG A 375 0.18 -15.90 -12.80
N ARG A 376 0.19 -14.82 -12.03
CA ARG A 376 -0.85 -13.79 -12.04
C ARG A 376 -0.44 -12.62 -12.93
N ILE A 377 -1.38 -12.13 -13.73
CA ILE A 377 -1.18 -10.98 -14.61
C ILE A 377 -1.26 -9.69 -13.79
N ARG A 378 -0.24 -8.85 -13.90
CA ARG A 378 -0.15 -7.52 -13.27
C ARG A 378 0.31 -6.49 -14.30
N LEU A 379 -0.23 -5.28 -14.19
CA LEU A 379 0.08 -4.17 -15.09
C LEU A 379 0.66 -3.03 -14.28
N PHE A 380 1.69 -2.38 -14.81
CA PHE A 380 2.39 -1.29 -14.15
C PHE A 380 2.65 -0.15 -15.12
N LEU A 381 2.58 1.08 -14.61
CA LEU A 381 3.25 2.21 -15.24
C LEU A 381 4.68 2.27 -14.74
N LYS A 382 5.63 2.41 -15.64
CA LYS A 382 7.05 2.51 -15.30
C LYS A 382 7.67 3.76 -15.90
N SER A 383 8.38 4.55 -15.09
CA SER A 383 9.20 5.67 -15.56
C SER A 383 10.52 5.71 -14.79
N GLY A 384 11.62 5.49 -15.50
CA GLY A 384 12.92 5.25 -14.90
C GLY A 384 12.89 4.00 -14.00
N ASP A 385 13.28 4.17 -12.74
CA ASP A 385 13.24 3.12 -11.73
C ASP A 385 11.91 3.04 -10.97
N ARG A 386 11.02 4.03 -11.15
CA ARG A 386 9.70 4.03 -10.50
C ARG A 386 8.73 3.12 -11.23
N GLU A 387 7.95 2.39 -10.45
CA GLU A 387 6.95 1.46 -10.96
C GLU A 387 5.69 1.48 -10.09
N ASN A 388 4.56 1.84 -10.70
CA ASN A 388 3.26 1.93 -10.05
C ASN A 388 2.35 0.85 -10.61
N GLU A 389 1.90 -0.06 -9.75
CA GLU A 389 0.93 -1.08 -10.15
C GLU A 389 -0.44 -0.45 -10.39
N LEU A 390 -1.07 -0.84 -11.48
CA LEU A 390 -2.41 -0.43 -11.87
C LEU A 390 -3.45 -1.39 -11.34
N VAL A 391 -4.62 -0.85 -10.99
CA VAL A 391 -5.82 -1.63 -10.69
C VAL A 391 -6.46 -2.01 -12.01
N MET A 392 -6.55 -3.29 -12.34
CA MET A 392 -7.12 -3.75 -13.59
C MET A 392 -8.61 -4.06 -13.45
N THR A 393 -9.45 -3.60 -14.37
CA THR A 393 -10.88 -3.97 -14.39
C THR A 393 -11.08 -5.47 -14.61
N GLU A 394 -12.18 -6.02 -14.09
CA GLU A 394 -12.57 -7.42 -14.35
C GLU A 394 -12.68 -7.72 -15.85
N ASP A 395 -13.29 -6.81 -16.63
CA ASP A 395 -13.45 -6.95 -18.08
C ASP A 395 -12.11 -7.06 -18.81
N LEU A 396 -11.12 -6.25 -18.42
CA LEU A 396 -9.79 -6.32 -19.02
C LEU A 396 -9.08 -7.63 -18.65
N MET A 397 -9.11 -8.03 -17.37
CA MET A 397 -8.53 -9.30 -16.94
C MET A 397 -9.17 -10.48 -17.69
N HIS A 398 -10.50 -10.51 -17.77
CA HIS A 398 -11.22 -11.55 -18.51
C HIS A 398 -10.84 -11.56 -20.00
N SER A 399 -10.79 -10.38 -20.62
CA SER A 399 -10.46 -10.24 -22.04
C SER A 399 -9.01 -10.66 -22.36
N LEU A 400 -8.05 -10.37 -21.48
CA LEU A 400 -6.67 -10.85 -21.66
C LEU A 400 -6.58 -12.38 -21.67
N LEU A 401 -7.44 -13.07 -20.93
CA LEU A 401 -7.49 -14.53 -20.87
C LEU A 401 -8.25 -15.13 -22.05
N THR A 402 -9.33 -14.50 -22.52
CA THR A 402 -10.26 -15.12 -23.48
C THR A 402 -10.15 -14.57 -24.91
N ASN A 403 -9.58 -13.39 -25.11
CA ASN A 403 -9.60 -12.69 -26.41
C ASN A 403 -8.18 -12.42 -26.97
N PRO A 404 -7.76 -13.15 -28.02
CA PRO A 404 -6.46 -12.95 -28.70
C PRO A 404 -6.26 -11.53 -29.26
N LEU A 405 -7.34 -10.84 -29.65
CA LEU A 405 -7.25 -9.47 -30.16
C LEU A 405 -6.85 -8.49 -29.05
N VAL A 406 -7.39 -8.66 -27.84
CA VAL A 406 -7.02 -7.82 -26.69
C VAL A 406 -5.57 -8.06 -26.29
N ARG A 407 -5.08 -9.30 -26.35
CA ARG A 407 -3.65 -9.60 -26.14
C ARG A 407 -2.75 -8.94 -27.20
N THR A 408 -3.21 -8.92 -28.45
CA THR A 408 -2.48 -8.24 -29.54
C THR A 408 -2.44 -6.73 -29.32
N SER A 409 -3.56 -6.09 -28.96
CA SER A 409 -3.59 -4.66 -28.60
C SER A 409 -2.74 -4.36 -27.36
N ALA A 410 -2.79 -5.22 -26.33
CA ALA A 410 -1.90 -5.10 -25.17
C ALA A 410 -0.44 -5.11 -25.62
N SER A 411 -0.06 -6.06 -26.47
CA SER A 411 1.29 -6.14 -27.02
C SER A 411 1.72 -4.92 -27.83
N LEU A 412 0.80 -4.19 -28.45
CA LEU A 412 1.12 -2.95 -29.19
C LEU A 412 1.38 -1.78 -28.23
N THR A 413 0.84 -1.84 -27.02
CA THR A 413 0.99 -0.83 -25.97
C THR A 413 2.21 -1.07 -25.07
N LEU A 414 2.58 -2.34 -24.82
CA LEU A 414 3.67 -2.70 -23.90
C LEU A 414 5.02 -2.11 -24.31
N GLY A 415 5.75 -1.57 -23.32
CA GLY A 415 7.10 -1.04 -23.50
C GLY A 415 7.19 0.26 -24.31
N ARG A 416 6.05 0.91 -24.60
CA ARG A 416 5.99 2.20 -25.32
C ARG A 416 5.44 3.29 -24.41
N ASP A 417 5.74 4.54 -24.76
CA ASP A 417 5.16 5.72 -24.11
C ASP A 417 3.64 5.57 -24.03
N PHE A 418 3.14 5.65 -22.81
CA PHE A 418 1.77 5.38 -22.47
C PHE A 418 1.00 6.68 -22.25
N PHE A 419 0.20 7.05 -23.26
CA PHE A 419 -0.55 8.31 -23.27
C PHE A 419 -2.01 8.17 -22.81
N TYR A 420 -2.53 6.94 -22.67
CA TYR A 420 -3.93 6.66 -22.33
C TYR A 420 -4.14 6.57 -20.81
N TRP A 421 -3.96 7.70 -20.14
CA TRP A 421 -3.93 7.76 -18.68
C TRP A 421 -5.18 7.14 -18.02
N PRO A 422 -5.02 6.17 -17.11
CA PRO A 422 -6.15 5.62 -16.37
C PRO A 422 -6.65 6.62 -15.33
N ASP A 423 -7.96 6.76 -15.22
CA ASP A 423 -8.58 7.46 -14.10
C ASP A 423 -8.34 6.67 -12.80
N ASP A 424 -7.92 7.34 -11.74
CA ASP A 424 -7.70 6.74 -10.41
C ASP A 424 -6.81 5.48 -10.42
N TYR A 425 -5.88 5.37 -11.38
CA TYR A 425 -5.02 4.19 -11.61
C TYR A 425 -5.76 2.92 -12.01
N VAL A 426 -7.00 3.04 -12.48
CA VAL A 426 -7.83 1.93 -12.94
C VAL A 426 -7.69 1.75 -14.45
N ILE A 427 -7.09 0.65 -14.88
CA ILE A 427 -6.89 0.31 -16.29
C ILE A 427 -7.95 -0.67 -16.80
N GLY A 428 -8.60 -0.30 -17.91
CA GLY A 428 -9.60 -1.11 -18.59
C GLY A 428 -9.25 -1.42 -20.05
N THR A 429 -10.12 -2.17 -20.71
CA THR A 429 -9.99 -2.46 -22.15
C THR A 429 -9.91 -1.19 -23.02
N PRO A 430 -10.58 -0.05 -22.70
CA PRO A 430 -10.44 1.17 -23.49
C PRO A 430 -9.06 1.84 -23.36
N ASN A 431 -8.21 1.43 -22.42
CA ASN A 431 -6.86 1.97 -22.27
C ASN A 431 -5.82 1.19 -23.09
N ILE A 432 -6.22 0.08 -23.70
CA ILE A 432 -5.33 -0.83 -24.43
C ILE A 432 -5.70 -0.80 -25.92
N HIS A 433 -4.77 -0.36 -26.76
CA HIS A 433 -4.98 -0.14 -28.20
C HIS A 433 -3.92 -0.80 -29.07
#